data_AF-A0A9D7QUE8-F1
#
_entry.id   AF-A0A9D7QUE8-F1
#
_cell.length_a   1.000
_cell.length_b   1.000
_cell.length_c   1.000
_cell.angle_alpha   90.00
_cell.angle_beta   90.00
_cell.angle_gamma   90.00
#
_symmetry.space_group_name_H-M   'P 1'
#
loop_
_entity.id
_entity.type
_entity.pdbx_description
1 polymer ?
#
loop_
_entity_poly.entity_id
_entity_poly.type
_entity_poly.pdbx_seq_one_letter_code
_entity_poly.pdbx_strand_id
1 'polypeptide(L)'
;MRSQVIKSTLLKGRAIAGTYVVTLAWDFVSSGTSVRKNLLGFAIERSELENGKVIEKYWMKGIKRFRNKDKGLPAGTPVPTSEHPFQSFQWADYTALAGKTYQYRIVAAYGTTSKLIALNEAESLVIDINTESEAIPVSANETSHNIYFNRGVIGSQAYAREFGNANPNEHEPYSREMKWLSRGLFEALLNFIGQATNEDYSLRAALYEFHYQPVANAFRSAVEAGADVKIIYDAESPYKVENLATIQAAGLDETNSVIPRTVTEGIRHNKFIVLLKKNKPIAVWTGSTNISAGGIFGHSNVGHIIRDKDTAKAYSDYWDLLSQNLTPTKIRPFVKELSPIPSGKPAKNSITCVFSPRDGKEENTTLQWYADLMASAKKMMCITVAFNLDETFQSIIQEENDVLRYIVKDDDLGTDEIIGQDRDVIFAAGDILMQTHLLILKLKK
;
A
#
# COMPACT_ATOMS: atom_id res chain seq x y z
N MET A 1 8.02 -0.13 12.63
CA MET A 1 8.93 0.36 13.71
C MET A 1 8.67 1.83 14.05
N ARG A 2 8.64 2.22 15.33
CA ARG A 2 8.36 3.61 15.76
C ARG A 2 9.38 4.05 16.80
N SER A 3 10.05 5.18 16.58
CA SER A 3 10.86 5.76 17.64
C SER A 3 9.96 6.24 18.78
N GLN A 4 10.53 6.30 19.98
CA GLN A 4 9.99 7.14 21.05
C GLN A 4 10.05 8.61 20.63
N VAL A 5 9.32 9.47 21.33
CA VAL A 5 9.49 10.91 21.17
C VAL A 5 10.85 11.29 21.75
N ILE A 6 11.74 11.78 20.90
CA ILE A 6 13.06 12.30 21.27
C ILE A 6 12.96 13.82 21.45
N LYS A 7 13.79 14.39 22.32
CA LYS A 7 13.86 15.82 22.58
C LYS A 7 15.31 16.30 22.53
N SER A 8 15.54 17.42 21.86
CA SER A 8 16.68 18.30 22.08
C SER A 8 16.26 19.45 23.00
N THR A 9 17.13 20.45 23.20
CA THR A 9 16.78 21.69 23.92
C THR A 9 15.65 22.46 23.23
N LEU A 10 15.64 22.48 21.89
CA LEU A 10 14.73 23.30 21.09
C LEU A 10 13.56 22.51 20.52
N LEU A 11 13.79 21.29 20.06
CA LEU A 11 12.85 20.50 19.27
C LEU A 11 12.51 19.17 19.95
N LYS A 12 11.31 18.68 19.71
CA LYS A 12 10.87 17.32 20.03
C LYS A 12 10.36 16.68 18.75
N GLY A 13 10.47 15.36 18.64
CA GLY A 13 10.00 14.70 17.42
C GLY A 13 10.12 13.19 17.48
N ARG A 14 9.67 12.55 16.42
CA ARG A 14 9.68 11.11 16.25
C ARG A 14 9.85 10.73 14.78
N ALA A 15 10.37 9.52 14.57
CA ALA A 15 10.39 8.85 13.29
C ALA A 15 9.49 7.62 13.32
N ILE A 16 8.83 7.34 12.20
CA ILE A 16 8.05 6.13 11.94
C ILE A 16 8.59 5.55 10.65
N ALA A 17 9.12 4.33 10.71
CA ALA A 17 9.66 3.65 9.55
C ALA A 17 8.75 2.49 9.14
N GLY A 18 8.49 2.41 7.84
CA GLY A 18 8.12 1.18 7.14
C GLY A 18 9.33 0.59 6.43
N THR A 19 9.09 -0.15 5.35
CA THR A 19 10.14 -0.83 4.58
C THR A 19 11.00 0.14 3.74
N TYR A 20 10.40 1.10 3.04
CA TYR A 20 11.14 2.06 2.20
C TYR A 20 10.76 3.52 2.43
N VAL A 21 10.04 3.79 3.51
CA VAL A 21 9.62 5.15 3.85
C VAL A 21 9.87 5.40 5.32
N VAL A 22 10.51 6.52 5.62
CA VAL A 22 10.60 7.05 6.98
C VAL A 22 9.83 8.35 7.05
N THR A 23 8.78 8.38 7.85
CA THR A 23 8.03 9.59 8.18
C THR A 23 8.60 10.21 9.45
N LEU A 24 8.96 11.48 9.36
CA LEU A 24 9.44 12.31 10.45
C LEU A 24 8.33 13.30 10.82
N ALA A 25 8.12 13.47 12.12
CA ALA A 25 7.28 14.54 12.66
C ALA A 25 8.00 15.18 13.84
N TRP A 26 8.02 16.51 13.88
CA TRP A 26 8.68 17.27 14.94
C TRP A 26 7.87 18.51 15.29
N ASP A 27 8.20 19.11 16.42
CA ASP A 27 7.62 20.34 16.93
C ASP A 27 8.62 21.01 17.88
N PHE A 28 8.39 22.26 18.28
CA PHE A 28 9.18 22.89 19.32
C PHE A 28 8.86 22.28 20.69
N VAL A 29 9.86 22.24 21.57
CA VAL A 29 9.65 21.86 22.99
C VAL A 29 8.80 22.93 23.68
N SER A 30 9.14 24.20 23.46
CA SER A 30 8.41 25.36 23.97
C SER A 30 7.40 25.87 22.95
N SER A 31 6.21 26.25 23.42
CA SER A 31 5.18 26.93 22.62
C SER A 31 5.43 28.44 22.47
N GLY A 32 6.50 28.98 23.06
CA GLY A 32 6.82 30.40 22.98
C GLY A 32 7.04 30.89 21.55
N THR A 33 6.65 32.13 21.26
CA THR A 33 6.80 32.72 19.92
C THR A 33 8.22 33.18 19.62
N SER A 34 9.05 33.41 20.64
CA SER A 34 10.44 33.86 20.50
C SER A 34 11.31 32.87 19.72
N VAL A 35 11.14 31.56 19.96
CA VAL A 35 11.89 30.51 19.26
C VAL A 35 11.52 30.40 17.77
N ARG A 36 10.43 31.05 17.36
CA ARG A 36 9.95 31.10 15.97
C ARG A 36 10.28 32.41 15.27
N LYS A 37 10.88 33.39 15.98
CA LYS A 37 11.25 34.67 15.40
C LYS A 37 12.27 34.46 14.27
N ASN A 38 11.95 34.95 13.06
CA ASN A 38 12.75 34.78 11.84
C ASN A 38 13.00 33.32 11.43
N LEU A 39 12.16 32.38 11.85
CA LEU A 39 12.23 30.99 11.40
C LEU A 39 11.84 30.91 9.92
N LEU A 40 12.71 30.33 9.10
CA LEU A 40 12.47 30.07 7.69
C LEU A 40 11.93 28.67 7.43
N GLY A 41 12.26 27.70 8.29
CA GLY A 41 11.84 26.31 8.19
C GLY A 41 12.84 25.36 8.87
N PHE A 42 12.91 24.12 8.38
CA PHE A 42 13.80 23.08 8.90
C PHE A 42 14.63 22.42 7.80
N ALA A 43 15.94 22.34 8.01
CA ALA A 43 16.83 21.52 7.22
C ALA A 43 16.89 20.10 7.81
N ILE A 44 16.94 19.08 6.96
CA ILE A 44 17.03 17.68 7.41
C ILE A 44 18.25 17.05 6.76
N GLU A 45 19.14 16.53 7.59
CA GLU A 45 20.29 15.74 7.15
C GLU A 45 20.00 14.26 7.44
N ARG A 46 20.26 13.40 6.46
CA ARG A 46 20.16 11.96 6.61
C ARG A 46 21.57 11.37 6.64
N SER A 47 21.78 10.43 7.54
CA SER A 47 22.93 9.53 7.51
C SER A 47 22.45 8.07 7.42
N GLU A 48 23.04 7.27 6.53
CA GLU A 48 22.92 5.81 6.57
C GLU A 48 24.04 5.24 7.45
N LEU A 49 23.70 4.29 8.31
CA LEU A 49 24.64 3.67 9.24
C LEU A 49 24.81 2.19 8.94
N GLU A 50 26.05 1.73 8.97
CA GLU A 50 26.42 0.32 8.96
C GLU A 50 27.37 0.04 10.12
N ASN A 51 27.01 -0.92 10.99
CA ASN A 51 27.76 -1.23 12.22
C ASN A 51 28.07 0.01 13.08
N GLY A 52 27.11 0.94 13.17
CA GLY A 52 27.23 2.19 13.92
C GLY A 52 28.10 3.27 13.25
N LYS A 53 28.64 3.02 12.05
CA LYS A 53 29.44 3.99 11.29
C LYS A 53 28.61 4.60 10.17
N VAL A 54 28.77 5.90 9.96
CA VAL A 54 28.13 6.62 8.86
C VAL A 54 28.80 6.22 7.54
N ILE A 55 28.02 5.66 6.61
CA ILE A 55 28.49 5.27 5.27
C ILE A 55 27.99 6.21 4.17
N GLU A 56 26.92 6.95 4.41
CA GLU A 56 26.38 7.98 3.53
C GLU A 56 25.84 9.11 4.39
N LYS A 57 26.05 10.37 3.98
CA LYS A 57 25.55 11.55 4.68
C LYS A 57 25.28 12.70 3.72
N TYR A 58 24.07 13.26 3.75
CA TYR A 58 23.73 14.44 2.96
C TYR A 58 22.50 15.19 3.50
N TRP A 59 22.37 16.46 3.11
CA TRP A 59 21.14 17.24 3.30
C TRP A 59 20.06 16.77 2.35
N MET A 60 18.94 16.31 2.91
CA MET A 60 17.74 15.93 2.17
C MET A 60 17.38 17.03 1.16
N LYS A 61 16.88 16.63 0.00
CA LYS A 61 16.56 17.53 -1.10
C LYS A 61 15.05 17.64 -1.31
N GLY A 62 14.59 18.83 -1.70
CA GLY A 62 13.20 19.12 -2.02
C GLY A 62 13.08 19.96 -3.28
N ILE A 63 11.84 20.08 -3.80
CA ILE A 63 11.54 20.88 -4.99
C ILE A 63 10.87 22.22 -4.67
N LYS A 64 10.46 22.46 -3.42
CA LYS A 64 9.99 23.77 -2.97
C LYS A 64 11.19 24.68 -2.74
N ARG A 65 11.17 25.87 -3.33
CA ARG A 65 12.34 26.77 -3.36
C ARG A 65 11.97 28.20 -2.97
N PHE A 66 12.98 28.95 -2.53
CA PHE A 66 12.88 30.39 -2.38
C PHE A 66 13.26 31.02 -3.72
N ARG A 67 12.35 31.81 -4.30
CA ARG A 67 12.49 32.47 -5.62
C ARG A 67 13.82 33.21 -5.85
N ASN A 68 14.42 33.74 -4.79
CA ASN A 68 15.65 34.52 -4.91
C ASN A 68 16.93 33.66 -4.87
N LYS A 69 16.81 32.37 -4.54
CA LYS A 69 17.93 31.42 -4.40
C LYS A 69 17.98 30.34 -5.49
N ASP A 70 16.99 30.28 -6.38
CA ASP A 70 16.89 29.26 -7.42
C ASP A 70 17.04 29.79 -8.86
N LYS A 71 17.53 31.02 -9.02
CA LYS A 71 17.75 31.63 -10.35
C LYS A 71 18.66 30.74 -11.21
N GLY A 72 18.14 30.30 -12.35
CA GLY A 72 18.86 29.48 -13.33
C GLY A 72 18.70 27.97 -13.18
N LEU A 73 18.00 27.48 -12.15
CA LEU A 73 17.74 26.04 -11.98
C LEU A 73 16.49 25.59 -12.75
N PRO A 74 16.56 24.52 -13.55
CA PRO A 74 15.38 23.94 -14.20
C PRO A 74 14.28 23.58 -13.19
N ALA A 75 13.03 23.64 -13.65
CA ALA A 75 11.87 23.22 -12.86
C ALA A 75 12.02 21.75 -12.40
N GLY A 76 11.61 21.43 -11.18
CA GLY A 76 11.67 20.06 -10.64
C GLY A 76 13.06 19.58 -10.17
N THR A 77 14.14 20.34 -10.39
CA THR A 77 15.48 20.08 -9.81
C THR A 77 15.43 20.05 -8.27
N PRO A 78 15.80 18.94 -7.61
CA PRO A 78 15.86 18.88 -6.15
C PRO A 78 17.04 19.70 -5.62
N VAL A 79 16.79 20.54 -4.61
CA VAL A 79 17.78 21.41 -3.95
C VAL A 79 17.90 21.05 -2.46
N PRO A 80 19.08 21.21 -1.84
CA PRO A 80 19.29 20.81 -0.45
C PRO A 80 18.49 21.67 0.53
N THR A 81 17.98 21.03 1.58
CA THR A 81 17.14 21.68 2.60
C THR A 81 17.91 22.61 3.53
N SER A 82 19.24 22.52 3.57
CA SER A 82 20.10 23.51 4.21
C SER A 82 20.00 24.91 3.58
N GLU A 83 19.64 24.98 2.29
CA GLU A 83 19.46 26.23 1.55
C GLU A 83 17.99 26.55 1.26
N HIS A 84 17.17 25.50 1.19
CA HIS A 84 15.73 25.55 0.93
C HIS A 84 14.97 24.74 1.99
N PRO A 85 14.92 25.23 3.24
CA PRO A 85 14.35 24.49 4.37
C PRO A 85 12.87 24.18 4.19
N PHE A 86 12.44 23.04 4.73
CA PHE A 86 11.05 22.65 4.72
C PHE A 86 10.22 23.55 5.64
N GLN A 87 9.14 24.09 5.09
CA GLN A 87 8.15 24.88 5.82
C GLN A 87 7.01 23.98 6.31
N SER A 88 7.37 22.98 7.10
CA SER A 88 6.48 21.92 7.60
C SER A 88 7.02 21.41 8.94
N PHE A 89 6.15 20.77 9.71
CA PHE A 89 6.50 20.02 10.93
C PHE A 89 6.54 18.50 10.69
N GLN A 90 6.38 18.09 9.44
CA GLN A 90 6.45 16.71 9.01
C GLN A 90 7.13 16.57 7.65
N TRP A 91 7.80 15.45 7.44
CA TRP A 91 8.43 15.08 6.18
C TRP A 91 8.45 13.55 6.01
N ALA A 92 8.46 13.07 4.79
CA ALA A 92 8.64 11.64 4.49
C ALA A 92 9.83 11.45 3.54
N ASP A 93 10.79 10.62 3.95
CA ASP A 93 11.88 10.15 3.11
C ASP A 93 11.44 8.89 2.35
N TYR A 94 11.18 9.05 1.04
CA TYR A 94 10.81 7.96 0.12
C TYR A 94 12.01 7.27 -0.54
N THR A 95 13.23 7.62 -0.12
CA THR A 95 14.48 7.08 -0.66
C THR A 95 15.19 6.15 0.32
N ALA A 96 14.62 5.92 1.50
CA ALA A 96 15.09 4.94 2.46
C ALA A 96 14.99 3.53 1.87
N LEU A 97 15.97 2.68 2.19
CA LEU A 97 16.03 1.28 1.76
C LEU A 97 15.59 0.33 2.88
N ALA A 98 15.14 -0.87 2.51
CA ALA A 98 14.71 -1.90 3.44
C ALA A 98 15.86 -2.44 4.30
N GLY A 99 15.55 -2.75 5.57
CA GLY A 99 16.50 -3.38 6.51
C GLY A 99 17.74 -2.54 6.82
N LYS A 100 17.64 -1.20 6.75
CA LYS A 100 18.73 -0.27 6.98
C LYS A 100 18.55 0.53 8.27
N THR A 101 19.66 1.03 8.79
CA THR A 101 19.68 1.96 9.92
C THR A 101 19.96 3.36 9.41
N TYR A 102 19.11 4.31 9.78
CA TYR A 102 19.26 5.72 9.45
C TYR A 102 19.30 6.59 10.70
N GLN A 103 20.03 7.68 10.61
CA GLN A 103 19.98 8.80 11.55
C GLN A 103 19.51 10.04 10.82
N TYR A 104 18.45 10.66 11.33
CA TYR A 104 17.95 11.94 10.83
C TYR A 104 18.29 13.04 11.81
N ARG A 105 18.89 14.12 11.31
CA ARG A 105 19.16 15.34 12.06
C ARG A 105 18.31 16.48 11.52
N ILE A 106 17.40 16.97 12.35
CA ILE A 106 16.47 18.07 12.02
C ILE A 106 17.01 19.34 12.64
N VAL A 107 17.21 20.37 11.81
CA VAL A 107 17.88 21.61 12.17
C VAL A 107 16.99 22.80 11.84
N ALA A 108 16.65 23.62 12.83
CA ALA A 108 15.90 24.85 12.61
C ALA A 108 16.75 25.86 11.82
N ALA A 109 16.16 26.44 10.78
CA ALA A 109 16.82 27.37 9.86
C ALA A 109 16.22 28.77 10.04
N TYR A 110 17.07 29.77 10.29
CA TYR A 110 16.68 31.15 10.61
C TYR A 110 17.27 32.17 9.64
N GLY A 111 16.67 33.36 9.60
CA GLY A 111 17.20 34.53 8.90
C GLY A 111 16.25 35.10 7.86
N THR A 112 16.80 35.55 6.73
CA THR A 112 16.04 36.07 5.58
C THR A 112 16.44 35.34 4.30
N THR A 113 15.55 35.31 3.30
CA THR A 113 15.80 34.65 2.01
C THR A 113 16.86 35.35 1.15
N SER A 114 17.20 36.60 1.49
CA SER A 114 18.20 37.44 0.80
C SER A 114 19.64 37.28 1.30
N LYS A 115 19.85 36.50 2.38
CA LYS A 115 21.16 36.30 3.01
C LYS A 115 21.48 34.80 3.14
N LEU A 116 22.68 34.49 3.64
CA LEU A 116 23.02 33.14 4.08
C LEU A 116 22.04 32.71 5.19
N ILE A 117 21.53 31.49 5.09
CA ILE A 117 20.61 30.93 6.09
C ILE A 117 21.43 30.43 7.27
N ALA A 118 21.01 30.80 8.49
CA ALA A 118 21.65 30.34 9.70
C ALA A 118 21.00 29.03 10.17
N LEU A 119 21.77 27.96 10.26
CA LEU A 119 21.33 26.66 10.78
C LEU A 119 21.67 26.57 12.27
N ASN A 120 20.68 26.33 13.13
CA ASN A 120 20.90 26.13 14.56
C ASN A 120 21.33 24.68 14.83
N GLU A 121 22.55 24.34 14.45
CA GLU A 121 23.08 22.97 14.56
C GLU A 121 23.21 22.49 16.01
N ALA A 122 23.55 23.40 16.93
CA ALA A 122 23.77 23.11 18.34
C ALA A 122 22.50 22.60 19.07
N GLU A 123 21.32 23.00 18.62
CA GLU A 123 20.04 22.57 19.21
C GLU A 123 19.23 21.64 18.29
N SER A 124 19.91 21.02 17.32
CA SER A 124 19.29 20.07 16.39
C SER A 124 18.69 18.85 17.10
N LEU A 125 17.68 18.25 16.48
CA LEU A 125 17.07 17.00 16.94
C LEU A 125 17.63 15.83 16.13
N VAL A 126 18.23 14.87 16.81
CA VAL A 126 18.77 13.65 16.21
C VAL A 126 17.87 12.47 16.54
N ILE A 127 17.48 11.70 15.52
CA ILE A 127 16.61 10.53 15.67
C ILE A 127 17.20 9.36 14.88
N ASP A 128 17.53 8.28 15.57
CA ASP A 128 17.91 7.00 14.97
C ASP A 128 16.66 6.14 14.71
N ILE A 129 16.64 5.44 13.57
CA ILE A 129 15.52 4.60 13.17
C ILE A 129 15.99 3.46 12.27
N ASN A 130 15.33 2.31 12.38
CA ASN A 130 15.54 1.15 11.49
C ASN A 130 14.33 0.99 10.57
N THR A 131 14.58 0.76 9.28
CA THR A 131 13.55 0.37 8.31
C THR A 131 13.27 -1.12 8.35
N GLU A 132 12.05 -1.50 8.01
CA GLU A 132 11.62 -2.90 7.98
C GLU A 132 12.34 -3.66 6.86
N SER A 133 12.62 -4.94 7.08
CA SER A 133 13.13 -5.84 6.03
C SER A 133 12.00 -6.26 5.09
N GLU A 134 12.29 -6.46 3.81
CA GLU A 134 11.32 -7.03 2.85
C GLU A 134 11.02 -8.50 3.12
N ALA A 135 12.02 -9.22 3.61
CA ALA A 135 11.91 -10.62 3.99
C ALA A 135 12.05 -10.69 5.52
N ILE A 136 10.97 -11.10 6.18
CA ILE A 136 11.06 -11.58 7.55
C ILE A 136 11.49 -13.04 7.41
N PRO A 137 12.67 -13.45 7.90
CA PRO A 137 13.01 -14.87 7.97
C PRO A 137 11.99 -15.51 8.90
N VAL A 138 11.12 -16.36 8.37
CA VAL A 138 10.09 -17.03 9.17
C VAL A 138 10.55 -18.45 9.39
N SER A 139 10.69 -18.84 10.65
CA SER A 139 10.74 -20.26 11.00
C SER A 139 9.39 -20.89 10.60
N ALA A 140 9.37 -22.17 10.21
CA ALA A 140 8.17 -22.81 9.67
C ALA A 140 6.91 -22.82 10.60
N ASN A 141 7.04 -22.33 11.83
CA ASN A 141 5.99 -22.32 12.85
C ASN A 141 5.62 -20.93 13.39
N GLU A 142 6.21 -19.84 12.88
CA GLU A 142 5.88 -18.49 13.33
C GLU A 142 4.88 -17.80 12.40
N THR A 143 3.96 -17.04 13.00
CA THR A 143 3.05 -16.19 12.25
C THR A 143 3.81 -15.00 11.67
N SER A 144 3.68 -14.76 10.36
CA SER A 144 4.27 -13.59 9.70
C SER A 144 3.31 -12.91 8.74
N HIS A 145 3.51 -11.61 8.55
CA HIS A 145 2.77 -10.79 7.60
C HIS A 145 3.75 -9.90 6.84
N ASN A 146 3.98 -10.21 5.56
CA ASN A 146 4.78 -9.40 4.66
C ASN A 146 3.85 -8.56 3.79
N ILE A 147 4.21 -7.28 3.57
CA ILE A 147 3.38 -6.31 2.85
C ILE A 147 4.24 -5.66 1.77
N TYR A 148 3.77 -5.75 0.52
CA TYR A 148 4.46 -5.24 -0.67
C TYR A 148 3.57 -4.21 -1.35
N PHE A 149 3.95 -2.94 -1.26
CA PHE A 149 3.30 -1.87 -2.02
C PHE A 149 4.10 -1.61 -3.30
N ASN A 150 3.44 -1.62 -4.44
CA ASN A 150 4.06 -1.16 -5.68
C ASN A 150 4.19 0.38 -5.70
N ARG A 151 4.73 0.91 -6.79
CA ARG A 151 4.80 2.34 -7.09
C ARG A 151 3.80 2.68 -8.21
N GLY A 152 2.54 2.90 -7.84
CA GLY A 152 1.49 3.41 -8.75
C GLY A 152 1.67 4.90 -9.14
N VAL A 153 2.89 5.32 -9.46
CA VAL A 153 3.30 6.74 -9.60
C VAL A 153 4.08 7.01 -10.88
N ILE A 154 3.76 6.30 -11.95
CA ILE A 154 4.38 6.47 -13.28
C ILE A 154 4.32 7.92 -13.79
N GLY A 155 3.23 8.65 -13.47
CA GLY A 155 3.07 10.06 -13.83
C GLY A 155 3.82 11.05 -12.93
N SER A 156 4.62 10.57 -11.98
CA SER A 156 5.30 11.44 -11.01
C SER A 156 6.55 12.10 -11.58
N GLN A 157 6.90 13.26 -11.02
CA GLN A 157 8.18 13.90 -11.28
C GLN A 157 9.39 13.02 -10.89
N ALA A 158 9.21 12.07 -9.97
CA ALA A 158 10.26 11.13 -9.60
C ALA A 158 10.56 10.16 -10.75
N TYR A 159 9.53 9.58 -11.36
CA TYR A 159 9.67 8.73 -12.55
C TYR A 159 10.27 9.52 -13.72
N ALA A 160 9.81 10.75 -13.94
CA ALA A 160 10.34 11.63 -14.99
C ALA A 160 11.85 11.90 -14.84
N ARG A 161 12.34 12.11 -13.61
CA ARG A 161 13.77 12.34 -13.34
C ARG A 161 14.61 11.08 -13.49
N GLU A 162 14.10 9.95 -13.01
CA GLU A 162 14.84 8.69 -12.98
C GLU A 162 14.93 8.04 -14.38
N PHE A 163 13.87 8.16 -15.17
CA PHE A 163 13.72 7.42 -16.44
C PHE A 163 13.38 8.31 -17.64
N GLY A 164 13.39 9.64 -17.50
CA GLY A 164 13.13 10.55 -18.62
C GLY A 164 11.73 10.39 -19.25
N ASN A 165 10.73 9.95 -18.47
CA ASN A 165 9.39 9.57 -18.97
C ASN A 165 9.40 8.42 -20.00
N ALA A 166 10.37 7.51 -19.91
CA ALA A 166 10.37 6.29 -20.73
C ALA A 166 9.05 5.52 -20.55
N ASN A 167 8.50 5.02 -21.66
CA ASN A 167 7.34 4.15 -21.61
C ASN A 167 7.74 2.82 -20.94
N PRO A 168 7.07 2.39 -19.86
CA PRO A 168 7.30 1.08 -19.30
C PRO A 168 6.90 0.00 -20.30
N ASN A 169 7.67 -1.09 -20.32
CA ASN A 169 7.42 -2.25 -21.17
C ASN A 169 6.97 -3.43 -20.30
N GLU A 170 5.67 -3.70 -20.30
CA GLU A 170 5.07 -4.79 -19.51
C GLU A 170 5.53 -6.19 -19.92
N HIS A 171 6.09 -6.35 -21.13
CA HIS A 171 6.66 -7.60 -21.60
C HIS A 171 8.10 -7.82 -21.09
N GLU A 172 8.72 -6.80 -20.49
CA GLU A 172 10.04 -6.88 -19.87
C GLU A 172 9.96 -6.52 -18.37
N PRO A 173 9.29 -7.35 -17.54
CA PRO A 173 9.03 -7.03 -16.13
C PRO A 173 10.29 -6.86 -15.27
N TYR A 174 11.44 -7.33 -15.75
CA TYR A 174 12.73 -7.22 -15.06
C TYR A 174 13.60 -6.05 -15.52
N SER A 175 13.11 -5.23 -16.46
CA SER A 175 13.71 -3.94 -16.82
C SER A 175 13.79 -3.02 -15.59
N ARG A 176 14.67 -2.02 -15.64
CA ARG A 176 14.93 -1.13 -14.48
C ARG A 176 13.68 -0.37 -14.06
N GLU A 177 12.92 0.11 -15.04
CA GLU A 177 11.66 0.83 -14.91
C GLU A 177 10.60 -0.06 -14.25
N MET A 178 10.43 -1.29 -14.75
CA MET A 178 9.41 -2.22 -14.26
C MET A 178 9.72 -2.73 -12.85
N LYS A 179 11.00 -2.98 -12.53
CA LYS A 179 11.44 -3.29 -11.15
C LYS A 179 11.18 -2.13 -10.21
N TRP A 180 11.44 -0.90 -10.66
CA TRP A 180 11.14 0.29 -9.87
C TRP A 180 9.65 0.45 -9.62
N LEU A 181 8.80 0.22 -10.64
CA LEU A 181 7.35 0.27 -10.52
C LEU A 181 6.80 -0.86 -9.63
N SER A 182 7.31 -2.07 -9.78
CA SER A 182 6.93 -3.23 -8.95
C SER A 182 7.24 -2.98 -7.47
N ARG A 183 8.42 -2.43 -7.17
CA ARG A 183 8.94 -2.29 -5.81
C ARG A 183 8.82 -3.61 -5.02
N GLY A 184 9.19 -4.72 -5.66
CA GLY A 184 9.18 -6.04 -5.06
C GLY A 184 7.81 -6.75 -5.05
N LEU A 185 6.71 -6.09 -5.44
CA LEU A 185 5.38 -6.70 -5.45
C LEU A 185 5.29 -7.86 -6.44
N PHE A 186 5.70 -7.63 -7.69
CA PHE A 186 5.72 -8.65 -8.75
C PHE A 186 6.61 -9.84 -8.38
N GLU A 187 7.81 -9.55 -7.90
CA GLU A 187 8.79 -10.55 -7.49
C GLU A 187 8.27 -11.38 -6.32
N ALA A 188 7.66 -10.75 -5.32
CA ALA A 188 7.06 -11.45 -4.18
C ALA A 188 5.90 -12.36 -4.60
N LEU A 189 5.08 -11.95 -5.56
CA LEU A 189 3.99 -12.76 -6.12
C LEU A 189 4.54 -14.01 -6.81
N LEU A 190 5.52 -13.85 -7.70
CA LEU A 190 6.13 -14.98 -8.40
C LEU A 190 6.83 -15.94 -7.43
N ASN A 191 7.58 -15.40 -6.47
CA ASN A 191 8.22 -16.19 -5.42
C ASN A 191 7.18 -16.93 -4.57
N PHE A 192 6.02 -16.33 -4.30
CA PHE A 192 4.96 -16.99 -3.54
C PHE A 192 4.43 -18.22 -4.27
N ILE A 193 4.12 -18.09 -5.56
CA ILE A 193 3.67 -19.19 -6.44
C ILE A 193 4.76 -20.26 -6.56
N GLY A 194 6.01 -19.84 -6.76
CA GLY A 194 7.17 -20.72 -6.90
C GLY A 194 7.54 -21.54 -5.66
N GLN A 195 6.88 -21.35 -4.51
CA GLN A 195 7.02 -22.25 -3.36
C GLN A 195 6.41 -23.64 -3.61
N ALA A 196 5.46 -23.75 -4.56
CA ALA A 196 4.84 -25.00 -4.94
C ALA A 196 5.76 -25.79 -5.89
N THR A 197 6.67 -26.57 -5.30
CA THR A 197 7.85 -27.13 -5.99
C THR A 197 7.74 -28.60 -6.34
N ASN A 198 6.70 -29.30 -5.88
CA ASN A 198 6.46 -30.73 -6.12
C ASN A 198 5.04 -31.14 -5.70
N GLU A 199 4.74 -32.44 -5.78
CA GLU A 199 3.45 -33.05 -5.45
C GLU A 199 3.01 -32.91 -3.98
N ASP A 200 3.92 -32.56 -3.07
CA ASP A 200 3.52 -32.23 -1.69
C ASP A 200 2.79 -30.87 -1.63
N TYR A 201 2.84 -30.05 -2.67
CA TYR A 201 2.27 -28.71 -2.65
C TYR A 201 0.98 -28.60 -3.46
N SER A 202 0.14 -27.65 -3.05
CA SER A 202 -1.05 -27.27 -3.82
C SER A 202 -1.26 -25.77 -3.78
N LEU A 203 -1.82 -25.23 -4.87
CA LEU A 203 -2.23 -23.83 -4.98
C LEU A 203 -3.74 -23.75 -5.21
N ARG A 204 -4.42 -22.90 -4.44
CA ARG A 204 -5.85 -22.58 -4.60
C ARG A 204 -6.02 -21.09 -4.80
N ALA A 205 -6.29 -20.68 -6.04
CA ALA A 205 -6.39 -19.25 -6.39
C ALA A 205 -7.83 -18.86 -6.76
N ALA A 206 -8.21 -17.63 -6.44
CA ALA A 206 -9.41 -16.99 -6.98
C ALA A 206 -9.05 -15.58 -7.45
N LEU A 207 -9.16 -15.36 -8.77
CA LEU A 207 -8.59 -14.20 -9.46
C LEU A 207 -9.63 -13.54 -10.37
N TYR A 208 -9.91 -12.26 -10.13
CA TYR A 208 -10.83 -11.45 -10.94
C TYR A 208 -10.26 -11.13 -12.32
N GLU A 209 -9.20 -10.31 -12.34
CA GLU A 209 -8.33 -10.14 -13.49
C GLU A 209 -7.21 -11.18 -13.40
N PHE A 210 -7.05 -11.97 -14.45
CA PHE A 210 -6.03 -12.99 -14.59
C PHE A 210 -5.46 -13.00 -16.00
N HIS A 211 -4.91 -11.86 -16.40
CA HIS A 211 -4.45 -11.62 -17.77
C HIS A 211 -3.00 -11.12 -17.86
N TYR A 212 -2.20 -11.30 -16.81
CA TYR A 212 -0.75 -11.07 -16.89
C TYR A 212 0.04 -12.37 -17.13
N GLN A 213 0.51 -12.55 -18.37
CA GLN A 213 1.14 -13.79 -18.84
C GLN A 213 2.29 -14.31 -17.95
N PRO A 214 3.24 -13.50 -17.45
CA PRO A 214 4.31 -14.00 -16.60
C PRO A 214 3.82 -14.69 -15.31
N VAL A 215 2.68 -14.25 -14.75
CA VAL A 215 2.09 -14.88 -13.56
C VAL A 215 1.39 -16.18 -13.92
N ALA A 216 0.66 -16.23 -15.04
CA ALA A 216 0.07 -17.47 -15.54
C ALA A 216 1.14 -18.53 -15.84
N ASN A 217 2.27 -18.12 -16.41
CA ASN A 217 3.42 -19.01 -16.64
C ASN A 217 4.01 -19.54 -15.32
N ALA A 218 4.04 -18.74 -14.26
CA ALA A 218 4.50 -19.22 -12.95
C ALA A 218 3.56 -20.29 -12.35
N PHE A 219 2.24 -20.14 -12.52
CA PHE A 219 1.30 -21.21 -12.18
C PHE A 219 1.54 -22.47 -13.01
N ARG A 220 1.78 -22.32 -14.32
CA ARG A 220 2.10 -23.43 -15.21
C ARG A 220 3.38 -24.16 -14.76
N SER A 221 4.42 -23.42 -14.38
CA SER A 221 5.64 -24.03 -13.83
C SER A 221 5.40 -24.79 -12.53
N ALA A 222 4.49 -24.34 -11.66
CA ALA A 222 4.11 -25.09 -10.46
C ALA A 222 3.39 -26.41 -10.81
N VAL A 223 2.52 -26.41 -11.83
CA VAL A 223 1.89 -27.63 -12.35
C VAL A 223 2.94 -28.60 -12.88
N GLU A 224 3.90 -28.11 -13.68
CA GLU A 224 4.98 -28.93 -14.27
C GLU A 224 5.92 -29.49 -13.20
N ALA A 225 6.08 -28.79 -12.08
CA ALA A 225 6.82 -29.29 -10.93
C ALA A 225 6.08 -30.43 -10.20
N GLY A 226 4.79 -30.65 -10.47
CA GLY A 226 3.97 -31.70 -9.88
C GLY A 226 2.97 -31.22 -8.83
N ALA A 227 2.92 -29.91 -8.53
CA ALA A 227 1.98 -29.37 -7.57
C ALA A 227 0.53 -29.40 -8.09
N ASP A 228 -0.44 -29.61 -7.19
CA ASP A 228 -1.86 -29.56 -7.53
C ASP A 228 -2.37 -28.10 -7.54
N VAL A 229 -2.57 -27.54 -8.74
CA VAL A 229 -2.99 -26.15 -8.94
C VAL A 229 -4.45 -26.09 -9.37
N LYS A 230 -5.25 -25.27 -8.67
CA LYS A 230 -6.63 -24.94 -9.06
C LYS A 230 -6.88 -23.44 -8.98
N ILE A 231 -7.33 -22.84 -10.08
CA ILE A 231 -7.51 -21.40 -10.24
C ILE A 231 -8.96 -21.13 -10.65
N ILE A 232 -9.71 -20.50 -9.74
CA ILE A 232 -11.02 -19.94 -10.06
C ILE A 232 -10.78 -18.60 -10.75
N TYR A 233 -11.24 -18.46 -11.99
CA TYR A 233 -11.17 -17.20 -12.72
C TYR A 233 -12.57 -16.67 -13.02
N ASP A 234 -12.68 -15.35 -13.13
CA ASP A 234 -13.92 -14.72 -13.54
C ASP A 234 -14.14 -14.89 -15.06
N ALA A 235 -15.14 -15.69 -15.43
CA ALA A 235 -15.46 -16.01 -16.82
C ALA A 235 -16.57 -15.10 -17.41
N GLU A 236 -17.13 -14.20 -16.61
CA GLU A 236 -18.23 -13.31 -17.00
C GLU A 236 -17.92 -11.83 -16.73
N SER A 237 -16.65 -11.50 -16.46
CA SER A 237 -16.21 -10.11 -16.29
C SER A 237 -15.97 -9.45 -17.65
N PRO A 238 -15.76 -8.12 -17.67
CA PRO A 238 -15.23 -7.43 -18.84
C PRO A 238 -13.89 -7.99 -19.34
N TYR A 239 -13.13 -8.68 -18.47
CA TYR A 239 -11.81 -9.25 -18.77
C TYR A 239 -11.85 -10.71 -19.21
N LYS A 240 -13.03 -11.27 -19.49
CA LYS A 240 -13.18 -12.70 -19.79
C LYS A 240 -12.37 -13.15 -21.00
N VAL A 241 -12.22 -12.31 -22.02
CA VAL A 241 -11.48 -12.64 -23.26
C VAL A 241 -9.99 -12.70 -22.96
N GLU A 242 -9.46 -11.72 -22.26
CA GLU A 242 -8.06 -11.60 -21.86
C GLU A 242 -7.67 -12.70 -20.86
N ASN A 243 -8.55 -12.99 -19.89
CA ASN A 243 -8.38 -14.10 -18.96
C ASN A 243 -8.25 -15.44 -19.71
N LEU A 244 -9.19 -15.73 -20.63
CA LEU A 244 -9.17 -16.95 -21.43
C LEU A 244 -7.92 -17.06 -22.32
N ALA A 245 -7.56 -15.97 -23.01
CA ALA A 245 -6.38 -15.94 -23.86
C ALA A 245 -5.09 -16.22 -23.06
N THR A 246 -4.97 -15.64 -21.86
CA THR A 246 -3.82 -15.83 -20.97
C THR A 246 -3.74 -17.27 -20.45
N ILE A 247 -4.88 -17.85 -20.06
CA ILE A 247 -5.00 -19.25 -19.62
C ILE A 247 -4.54 -20.20 -20.74
N GLN A 248 -5.05 -20.00 -21.96
CA GLN A 248 -4.71 -20.80 -23.14
C GLN A 248 -3.22 -20.67 -23.49
N ALA A 249 -2.70 -19.45 -23.53
CA ALA A 249 -1.30 -19.21 -23.83
C ALA A 249 -0.34 -19.83 -22.80
N ALA A 250 -0.79 -19.98 -21.54
CA ALA A 250 -0.03 -20.68 -20.50
C ALA A 250 -0.24 -22.21 -20.50
N GLY A 251 -1.17 -22.75 -21.29
CA GLY A 251 -1.54 -24.18 -21.28
C GLY A 251 -2.16 -24.63 -19.94
N LEU A 252 -2.87 -23.74 -19.25
CA LEU A 252 -3.50 -24.03 -17.95
C LEU A 252 -4.86 -24.73 -18.10
N ASP A 253 -5.54 -24.54 -19.22
CA ASP A 253 -6.76 -25.24 -19.61
C ASP A 253 -6.50 -26.72 -19.98
N GLU A 254 -5.30 -27.03 -20.48
CA GLU A 254 -4.88 -28.40 -20.80
C GLU A 254 -4.59 -29.28 -19.57
N THR A 255 -4.47 -28.67 -18.38
CA THR A 255 -4.00 -29.36 -17.16
C THR A 255 -5.09 -29.53 -16.10
N ASN A 256 -6.35 -29.27 -16.45
CA ASN A 256 -7.45 -29.23 -15.49
C ASN A 256 -7.16 -28.24 -14.32
N SER A 257 -6.37 -27.19 -14.55
CA SER A 257 -5.92 -26.28 -13.49
C SER A 257 -6.87 -25.11 -13.26
N VAL A 258 -7.88 -24.93 -14.10
CA VAL A 258 -8.78 -23.76 -14.06
C VAL A 258 -10.23 -24.15 -13.84
N ILE A 259 -10.96 -23.30 -13.12
CA ILE A 259 -12.39 -23.44 -12.82
C ILE A 259 -13.08 -22.14 -13.25
N PRO A 260 -13.96 -22.16 -14.27
CA PRO A 260 -14.68 -20.98 -14.68
C PRO A 260 -15.74 -20.61 -13.64
N ARG A 261 -15.72 -19.37 -13.16
CA ARG A 261 -16.84 -18.81 -12.39
C ARG A 261 -17.78 -18.07 -13.33
N THR A 262 -18.92 -18.68 -13.62
CA THR A 262 -19.91 -18.21 -14.63
C THR A 262 -21.11 -17.48 -14.02
N VAL A 263 -21.06 -17.20 -12.72
CA VAL A 263 -22.07 -16.40 -12.03
C VAL A 263 -22.01 -14.95 -12.50
N THR A 264 -23.14 -14.43 -12.97
CA THR A 264 -23.26 -13.05 -13.51
C THR A 264 -23.75 -12.01 -12.49
N GLU A 265 -24.36 -12.45 -11.38
CA GLU A 265 -24.83 -11.56 -10.30
C GLU A 265 -23.65 -11.09 -9.42
N GLY A 266 -23.49 -9.76 -9.29
CA GLY A 266 -22.42 -9.13 -8.49
C GLY A 266 -21.03 -9.33 -9.09
N ILE A 267 -20.01 -8.63 -8.58
CA ILE A 267 -18.62 -8.70 -9.12
C ILE A 267 -17.80 -9.75 -8.36
N ARG A 268 -17.05 -10.61 -9.06
CA ARG A 268 -16.27 -11.70 -8.47
C ARG A 268 -14.84 -11.22 -8.17
N HIS A 269 -14.73 -10.17 -7.37
CA HIS A 269 -13.54 -9.32 -7.25
C HIS A 269 -12.37 -9.90 -6.44
N ASN A 270 -12.23 -11.22 -6.32
CA ASN A 270 -11.20 -11.87 -5.50
C ASN A 270 -9.80 -11.72 -6.10
N LYS A 271 -8.79 -11.54 -5.24
CA LYS A 271 -7.36 -11.59 -5.58
C LYS A 271 -6.60 -12.35 -4.49
N PHE A 272 -6.66 -13.68 -4.49
CA PHE A 272 -5.91 -14.46 -3.51
C PHE A 272 -5.39 -15.79 -4.05
N ILE A 273 -4.34 -16.30 -3.40
CA ILE A 273 -3.72 -17.59 -3.66
C ILE A 273 -3.39 -18.24 -2.32
N VAL A 274 -3.98 -19.40 -2.02
CA VAL A 274 -3.65 -20.19 -0.84
C VAL A 274 -2.57 -21.20 -1.21
N LEU A 275 -1.50 -21.26 -0.42
CA LEU A 275 -0.47 -22.28 -0.49
C LEU A 275 -0.76 -23.37 0.53
N LEU A 276 -0.83 -24.61 0.05
CA LEU A 276 -0.96 -25.80 0.89
C LEU A 276 0.29 -26.65 0.77
N LYS A 277 0.63 -27.35 1.87
CA LYS A 277 1.64 -28.42 1.89
C LYS A 277 1.04 -29.67 2.54
N LYS A 278 1.09 -30.81 1.86
CA LYS A 278 0.46 -32.08 2.25
C LYS A 278 -0.99 -31.87 2.66
N ASN A 279 -1.75 -31.19 1.79
CA ASN A 279 -3.16 -30.80 1.99
C ASN A 279 -3.44 -29.91 3.21
N LYS A 280 -2.44 -29.27 3.79
CA LYS A 280 -2.61 -28.33 4.91
C LYS A 280 -2.36 -26.90 4.42
N PRO A 281 -3.32 -25.97 4.53
CA PRO A 281 -3.09 -24.55 4.28
C PRO A 281 -2.02 -23.98 5.21
N ILE A 282 -1.01 -23.33 4.64
CA ILE A 282 0.14 -22.79 5.39
C ILE A 282 0.38 -21.29 5.15
N ALA A 283 -0.10 -20.74 4.04
CA ALA A 283 0.03 -19.33 3.74
C ALA A 283 -1.02 -18.87 2.73
N VAL A 284 -1.27 -17.56 2.69
CA VAL A 284 -2.10 -16.93 1.67
C VAL A 284 -1.42 -15.68 1.13
N TRP A 285 -1.42 -15.54 -0.19
CA TRP A 285 -1.24 -14.28 -0.89
C TRP A 285 -2.61 -13.61 -1.04
N THR A 286 -2.76 -12.35 -0.66
CA THR A 286 -3.98 -11.57 -0.90
C THR A 286 -3.68 -10.07 -0.96
N GLY A 287 -4.69 -9.23 -1.17
CA GLY A 287 -4.55 -7.78 -1.21
C GLY A 287 -5.40 -7.14 -2.30
N SER A 288 -5.04 -5.93 -2.71
CA SER A 288 -5.78 -5.19 -3.74
C SER A 288 -5.30 -5.51 -5.16
N THR A 289 -4.12 -6.14 -5.32
CA THR A 289 -3.47 -6.38 -6.61
C THR A 289 -4.23 -7.36 -7.52
N ASN A 290 -4.78 -6.83 -8.61
CA ASN A 290 -5.23 -7.63 -9.77
C ASN A 290 -4.05 -8.27 -10.52
N ILE A 291 -4.25 -9.46 -11.11
CA ILE A 291 -3.21 -10.12 -11.92
C ILE A 291 -3.28 -9.59 -13.35
N SER A 292 -2.89 -8.33 -13.48
CA SER A 292 -2.76 -7.57 -14.73
C SER A 292 -1.51 -6.69 -14.68
N ALA A 293 -0.99 -6.27 -15.83
CA ALA A 293 0.15 -5.35 -15.86
C ALA A 293 -0.18 -4.04 -15.13
N GLY A 294 -1.39 -3.50 -15.34
CA GLY A 294 -1.86 -2.33 -14.63
C GLY A 294 -2.00 -2.55 -13.12
N GLY A 295 -2.57 -3.68 -12.70
CA GLY A 295 -2.69 -4.04 -11.29
C GLY A 295 -1.35 -4.16 -10.56
N ILE A 296 -0.31 -4.65 -11.24
CA ILE A 296 1.01 -4.93 -10.65
C ILE A 296 1.94 -3.72 -10.71
N PHE A 297 1.93 -2.93 -11.79
CA PHE A 297 2.91 -1.85 -12.03
C PHE A 297 2.30 -0.45 -12.15
N GLY A 298 1.00 -0.35 -12.41
CA GLY A 298 0.33 0.93 -12.74
C GLY A 298 -0.48 1.54 -11.60
N HIS A 299 -1.38 0.75 -11.01
CA HIS A 299 -2.26 1.19 -9.92
C HIS A 299 -1.54 1.17 -8.58
N SER A 300 -1.97 1.98 -7.62
CA SER A 300 -1.46 1.91 -6.24
C SER A 300 -2.05 0.70 -5.52
N ASN A 301 -1.34 -0.42 -5.55
CA ASN A 301 -1.79 -1.69 -5.02
C ASN A 301 -0.87 -2.27 -3.96
N VAL A 302 -1.42 -3.19 -3.18
CA VAL A 302 -0.72 -3.91 -2.13
C VAL A 302 -0.93 -5.41 -2.26
N GLY A 303 0.17 -6.15 -2.18
CA GLY A 303 0.21 -7.58 -1.98
C GLY A 303 0.60 -7.91 -0.55
N HIS A 304 -0.10 -8.85 0.06
CA HIS A 304 0.17 -9.39 1.38
C HIS A 304 0.55 -10.85 1.25
N ILE A 305 1.61 -11.26 1.94
CA ILE A 305 1.85 -12.67 2.23
C ILE A 305 1.62 -12.89 3.71
N ILE A 306 0.59 -13.66 4.04
CA ILE A 306 0.23 -13.99 5.41
C ILE A 306 0.57 -15.45 5.64
N ARG A 307 1.51 -15.71 6.55
CA ARG A 307 1.84 -17.05 7.05
C ARG A 307 1.18 -17.20 8.40
N ASP A 308 -0.09 -17.57 8.37
CA ASP A 308 -0.90 -17.85 9.55
C ASP A 308 -1.82 -19.02 9.18
N LYS A 309 -1.77 -20.11 9.93
CA LYS A 309 -2.46 -21.35 9.55
C LYS A 309 -3.98 -21.18 9.57
N ASP A 310 -4.50 -20.44 10.55
CA ASP A 310 -5.94 -20.21 10.69
C ASP A 310 -6.45 -19.28 9.58
N THR A 311 -5.71 -18.23 9.26
CA THR A 311 -6.00 -17.35 8.11
C THR A 311 -5.94 -18.12 6.79
N ALA A 312 -4.88 -18.90 6.56
CA ALA A 312 -4.76 -19.71 5.35
C ALA A 312 -5.89 -20.74 5.23
N LYS A 313 -6.31 -21.33 6.36
CA LYS A 313 -7.47 -22.23 6.41
C LYS A 313 -8.75 -21.50 6.05
N ALA A 314 -9.03 -20.32 6.63
CA ALA A 314 -10.24 -19.56 6.32
C ALA A 314 -10.35 -19.21 4.83
N TYR A 315 -9.24 -18.81 4.18
CA TYR A 315 -9.21 -18.59 2.73
C TYR A 315 -9.36 -19.89 1.93
N SER A 316 -8.82 -21.01 2.39
CA SER A 316 -9.00 -22.32 1.75
C SER A 316 -10.46 -22.76 1.79
N ASP A 317 -11.11 -22.67 2.96
CA ASP A 317 -12.52 -23.00 3.13
C ASP A 317 -13.40 -22.07 2.27
N TYR A 318 -13.04 -20.79 2.17
CA TYR A 318 -13.75 -19.84 1.31
C TYR A 318 -13.57 -20.17 -0.18
N TRP A 319 -12.37 -20.60 -0.58
CA TRP A 319 -12.10 -21.09 -1.93
C TRP A 319 -12.98 -22.30 -2.27
N ASP A 320 -13.18 -23.24 -1.34
CA ASP A 320 -14.06 -24.40 -1.53
C ASP A 320 -15.53 -23.99 -1.73
N LEU A 321 -15.99 -22.92 -1.09
CA LEU A 321 -17.31 -22.34 -1.36
C LEU A 321 -17.38 -21.68 -2.74
N LEU A 322 -16.33 -20.98 -3.15
CA LEU A 322 -16.26 -20.34 -4.46
C LEU A 322 -16.21 -21.35 -5.60
N SER A 323 -15.55 -22.50 -5.42
CA SER A 323 -15.39 -23.52 -6.48
C SER A 323 -16.72 -24.17 -6.89
N GLN A 324 -17.74 -24.12 -6.01
CA GLN A 324 -19.09 -24.62 -6.26
C GLN A 324 -19.92 -23.73 -7.21
N ASN A 325 -19.38 -22.59 -7.68
CA ASN A 325 -20.03 -21.68 -8.63
C ASN A 325 -21.44 -21.21 -8.17
N LEU A 326 -21.62 -21.06 -6.85
CA LEU A 326 -22.87 -20.61 -6.25
C LEU A 326 -23.11 -19.11 -6.50
N THR A 327 -24.39 -18.74 -6.72
CA THR A 327 -24.82 -17.34 -6.80
C THR A 327 -24.62 -16.61 -5.47
N PRO A 328 -24.51 -15.27 -5.45
CA PRO A 328 -24.34 -14.51 -4.21
C PRO A 328 -25.38 -14.84 -3.15
N THR A 329 -26.65 -14.98 -3.55
CA THR A 329 -27.72 -15.31 -2.61
C THR A 329 -27.56 -16.70 -1.99
N LYS A 330 -27.07 -17.70 -2.74
CA LYS A 330 -26.89 -19.07 -2.25
C LYS A 330 -25.63 -19.23 -1.39
N ILE A 331 -24.54 -18.53 -1.72
CA ILE A 331 -23.27 -18.64 -1.00
C ILE A 331 -23.27 -17.85 0.33
N ARG A 332 -24.08 -16.78 0.41
CA ARG A 332 -24.12 -15.83 1.53
C ARG A 332 -24.24 -16.47 2.92
N PRO A 333 -25.16 -17.42 3.19
CA PRO A 333 -25.27 -18.02 4.52
C PRO A 333 -23.99 -18.74 4.95
N PHE A 334 -23.36 -19.47 4.03
CA PHE A 334 -22.10 -20.18 4.28
C PHE A 334 -20.93 -19.21 4.51
N VAL A 335 -20.89 -18.10 3.77
CA VAL A 335 -19.87 -17.04 3.95
C VAL A 335 -20.00 -16.39 5.32
N LYS A 336 -21.23 -16.12 5.79
CA LYS A 336 -21.48 -15.57 7.14
C LYS A 336 -21.02 -16.52 8.24
N GLU A 337 -21.32 -17.81 8.10
CA GLU A 337 -20.91 -18.85 9.05
C GLU A 337 -19.38 -19.00 9.07
N LEU A 338 -18.75 -19.00 7.90
CA LEU A 338 -17.30 -19.15 7.77
C LEU A 338 -16.52 -17.95 8.31
N SER A 339 -17.05 -16.73 8.15
CA SER A 339 -16.37 -15.49 8.52
C SER A 339 -17.28 -14.57 9.35
N PRO A 340 -17.58 -14.94 10.60
CA PRO A 340 -18.44 -14.13 11.46
C PRO A 340 -17.78 -12.77 11.76
N ILE A 341 -18.60 -11.72 11.80
CA ILE A 341 -18.14 -10.39 12.23
C ILE A 341 -17.89 -10.43 13.74
N PRO A 342 -16.77 -9.90 14.25
CA PRO A 342 -16.54 -9.76 15.68
C PRO A 342 -17.59 -8.87 16.36
N SER A 343 -17.95 -9.21 17.61
CA SER A 343 -18.68 -8.27 18.48
C SER A 343 -17.74 -7.13 18.91
N GLY A 344 -17.82 -5.99 18.23
CA GLY A 344 -16.96 -4.83 18.49
C GLY A 344 -15.56 -4.97 17.89
N LYS A 345 -14.51 -4.60 18.65
CA LYS A 345 -13.13 -4.58 18.13
C LYS A 345 -12.58 -6.00 17.97
N PRO A 346 -11.84 -6.28 16.88
CA PRO A 346 -11.05 -7.51 16.77
C PRO A 346 -10.13 -7.68 17.99
N ALA A 347 -9.88 -8.94 18.35
CA ALA A 347 -8.97 -9.24 19.46
C ALA A 347 -7.57 -8.67 19.18
N LYS A 348 -6.88 -8.22 20.23
CA LYS A 348 -5.50 -7.73 20.09
C LYS A 348 -4.60 -8.83 19.53
N ASN A 349 -3.68 -8.46 18.63
CA ASN A 349 -2.73 -9.38 17.99
C ASN A 349 -3.42 -10.57 17.28
N SER A 350 -4.59 -10.34 16.69
CA SER A 350 -5.32 -11.34 15.91
C SER A 350 -5.52 -10.88 14.46
N ILE A 351 -5.81 -11.85 13.59
CA ILE A 351 -6.25 -11.62 12.21
C ILE A 351 -7.73 -12.01 12.13
N THR A 352 -8.57 -11.15 11.58
CA THR A 352 -9.99 -11.43 11.35
C THR A 352 -10.26 -11.39 9.85
N CYS A 353 -10.67 -12.52 9.28
CA CYS A 353 -11.15 -12.58 7.91
C CYS A 353 -12.62 -12.19 7.84
N VAL A 354 -12.97 -11.32 6.90
CA VAL A 354 -14.36 -10.95 6.57
C VAL A 354 -14.51 -11.11 5.07
N PHE A 355 -15.29 -12.09 4.63
CA PHE A 355 -15.51 -12.36 3.21
C PHE A 355 -16.86 -11.85 2.73
N SER A 356 -16.93 -11.54 1.43
CA SER A 356 -18.15 -11.14 0.72
C SER A 356 -18.46 -12.15 -0.38
N PRO A 357 -19.72 -12.34 -0.79
CA PRO A 357 -20.92 -11.62 -0.36
C PRO A 357 -21.44 -12.14 0.98
N ARG A 358 -21.79 -11.21 1.88
CA ARG A 358 -22.32 -11.53 3.20
C ARG A 358 -23.61 -10.79 3.53
N ASP A 359 -23.74 -9.52 3.21
CA ASP A 359 -24.96 -8.80 3.50
C ASP A 359 -25.98 -8.97 2.36
N GLY A 360 -27.26 -9.07 2.72
CA GLY A 360 -28.37 -8.93 1.79
C GLY A 360 -28.54 -7.48 1.31
N LYS A 361 -29.41 -7.25 0.31
CA LYS A 361 -29.70 -5.89 -0.18
C LYS A 361 -30.29 -4.98 0.90
N GLU A 362 -31.09 -5.56 1.79
CA GLU A 362 -31.75 -4.86 2.90
C GLU A 362 -30.98 -4.98 4.23
N GLU A 363 -29.74 -5.48 4.18
CA GLU A 363 -28.91 -5.71 5.36
C GLU A 363 -27.67 -4.83 5.27
N ASN A 364 -27.30 -4.22 6.40
CA ASN A 364 -26.17 -3.31 6.47
C ASN A 364 -25.24 -3.62 7.67
N THR A 365 -25.30 -4.86 8.17
CA THR A 365 -24.62 -5.24 9.42
C THR A 365 -23.10 -5.11 9.32
N THR A 366 -22.53 -5.36 8.14
CA THR A 366 -21.09 -5.28 7.89
C THR A 366 -20.61 -3.84 7.82
N LEU A 367 -21.28 -2.96 7.07
CA LEU A 367 -20.89 -1.56 7.02
C LEU A 367 -21.13 -0.88 8.37
N GLN A 368 -22.22 -1.22 9.07
CA GLN A 368 -22.47 -0.72 10.42
C GLN A 368 -21.35 -1.12 11.38
N TRP A 369 -20.84 -2.36 11.32
CA TRP A 369 -19.70 -2.76 12.15
C TRP A 369 -18.44 -1.91 11.88
N TYR A 370 -18.13 -1.63 10.61
CA TYR A 370 -17.03 -0.72 10.27
C TYR A 370 -17.29 0.72 10.77
N ALA A 371 -18.53 1.21 10.66
CA ALA A 371 -18.93 2.52 11.16
C ALA A 371 -18.78 2.61 12.69
N ASP A 372 -19.17 1.58 13.43
CA ASP A 372 -19.00 1.51 14.89
C ASP A 372 -17.51 1.53 15.27
N LEU A 373 -16.65 0.87 14.49
CA LEU A 373 -15.20 0.95 14.68
C LEU A 373 -14.67 2.37 14.42
N MET A 374 -15.14 3.03 13.37
CA MET A 374 -14.82 4.43 13.06
C MET A 374 -15.23 5.35 14.22
N ALA A 375 -16.48 5.23 14.70
CA ALA A 375 -17.02 6.02 15.81
C ALA A 375 -16.26 5.77 17.13
N SER A 376 -15.67 4.58 17.30
CA SER A 376 -14.87 4.24 18.48
C SER A 376 -13.50 4.94 18.53
N ALA A 377 -13.08 5.62 17.46
CA ALA A 377 -11.83 6.35 17.39
C ALA A 377 -11.78 7.46 18.46
N LYS A 378 -10.59 7.69 19.02
CA LYS A 378 -10.38 8.69 20.10
C LYS A 378 -9.39 9.78 19.76
N LYS A 379 -8.72 9.67 18.61
CA LYS A 379 -7.65 10.60 18.21
C LYS A 379 -7.58 10.76 16.70
N MET A 380 -7.67 9.64 15.99
CA MET A 380 -7.58 9.63 14.53
C MET A 380 -8.40 8.46 13.98
N MET A 381 -9.09 8.72 12.88
CA MET A 381 -9.72 7.74 12.01
C MET A 381 -9.19 8.01 10.59
N CYS A 382 -8.77 6.96 9.89
CA CYS A 382 -8.38 7.07 8.49
C CYS A 382 -9.20 6.08 7.67
N ILE A 383 -9.71 6.53 6.54
CA ILE A 383 -10.41 5.68 5.57
C ILE A 383 -9.93 6.01 4.16
N THR A 384 -9.82 4.98 3.33
CA THR A 384 -9.55 5.11 1.90
C THR A 384 -10.69 4.45 1.14
N VAL A 385 -11.28 5.18 0.19
CA VAL A 385 -12.46 4.75 -0.56
C VAL A 385 -12.18 4.89 -2.05
N ALA A 386 -12.33 3.81 -2.82
CA ALA A 386 -12.11 3.86 -4.28
C ALA A 386 -13.30 4.46 -5.03
N PHE A 387 -14.52 4.26 -4.54
CA PHE A 387 -15.76 4.66 -5.21
C PHE A 387 -16.68 5.39 -4.23
N ASN A 388 -17.92 4.96 -4.07
CA ASN A 388 -18.92 5.60 -3.22
C ASN A 388 -18.57 5.59 -1.73
N LEU A 389 -18.71 6.73 -1.07
CA LEU A 389 -18.72 6.87 0.38
C LEU A 389 -20.14 6.59 0.90
N ASP A 390 -20.36 5.39 1.43
CA ASP A 390 -21.66 4.94 1.92
C ASP A 390 -22.24 5.85 3.02
N GLU A 391 -23.56 6.08 3.00
CA GLU A 391 -24.28 6.93 3.96
C GLU A 391 -24.02 6.54 5.42
N THR A 392 -23.81 5.24 5.68
CA THR A 392 -23.43 4.73 7.01
C THR A 392 -22.15 5.36 7.52
N PHE A 393 -21.14 5.49 6.65
CA PHE A 393 -19.87 6.13 7.01
C PHE A 393 -20.00 7.65 7.04
N GLN A 394 -20.77 8.24 6.13
CA GLN A 394 -21.05 9.68 6.13
C GLN A 394 -21.65 10.13 7.46
N SER A 395 -22.54 9.35 8.07
CA SER A 395 -23.15 9.69 9.36
C SER A 395 -22.12 9.87 10.49
N ILE A 396 -21.12 9.00 10.55
CA ILE A 396 -20.04 9.06 11.55
C ILE A 396 -19.03 10.18 11.22
N ILE A 397 -18.76 10.38 9.94
CA ILE A 397 -17.82 11.41 9.47
C ILE A 397 -18.34 12.81 9.81
N GLN A 398 -19.65 13.03 9.70
CA GLN A 398 -20.28 14.33 9.93
C GLN A 398 -20.40 14.76 11.40
N GLU A 399 -20.19 13.85 12.36
CA GLU A 399 -20.32 14.17 13.79
C GLU A 399 -19.33 15.29 14.21
N GLU A 400 -19.76 16.26 15.00
CA GLU A 400 -18.82 17.29 15.49
C GLU A 400 -18.01 16.74 16.68
N ASN A 401 -16.69 16.56 16.53
CA ASN A 401 -15.80 16.10 17.60
C ASN A 401 -14.30 16.33 17.32
N ASP A 402 -13.48 16.25 18.37
CA ASP A 402 -12.01 16.46 18.31
C ASP A 402 -11.22 15.27 17.71
N VAL A 403 -11.88 14.33 16.99
CA VAL A 403 -11.19 13.21 16.34
C VAL A 403 -10.82 13.62 14.92
N LEU A 404 -9.52 13.63 14.64
CA LEU A 404 -9.01 13.85 13.28
C LEU A 404 -9.47 12.72 12.35
N ARG A 405 -10.21 13.05 11.30
CA ARG A 405 -10.77 12.11 10.34
C ARG A 405 -10.17 12.36 8.96
N TYR A 406 -9.30 11.46 8.52
CA TYR A 406 -8.60 11.57 7.24
C TYR A 406 -9.25 10.65 6.21
N ILE A 407 -9.82 11.24 5.16
CA ILE A 407 -10.54 10.54 4.10
C ILE A 407 -9.75 10.71 2.81
N VAL A 408 -9.34 9.59 2.23
CA VAL A 408 -8.72 9.56 0.90
C VAL A 408 -9.69 8.91 -0.06
N LYS A 409 -9.96 9.56 -1.19
CA LYS A 409 -10.85 9.03 -2.21
C LYS A 409 -10.20 9.16 -3.60
N ASP A 410 -10.45 8.20 -4.48
CA ASP A 410 -9.85 8.22 -5.83
C ASP A 410 -10.33 9.40 -6.69
N ASP A 411 -11.56 9.88 -6.43
CA ASP A 411 -12.20 11.01 -7.11
C ASP A 411 -12.80 11.99 -6.09
N ASP A 412 -13.23 13.18 -6.55
CA ASP A 412 -14.02 14.13 -5.75
C ASP A 412 -15.30 13.51 -5.16
N LEU A 413 -15.87 14.18 -4.15
CA LEU A 413 -17.15 13.76 -3.56
C LEU A 413 -18.26 13.74 -4.63
N GLY A 414 -19.03 12.65 -4.62
CA GLY A 414 -20.26 12.53 -5.40
C GLY A 414 -21.31 13.55 -4.97
N THR A 415 -22.34 13.75 -5.79
CA THR A 415 -23.42 14.71 -5.51
C THR A 415 -24.16 14.44 -4.20
N ASP A 416 -24.23 13.17 -3.80
CA ASP A 416 -24.95 12.69 -2.62
C ASP A 416 -24.00 12.33 -1.46
N GLU A 417 -22.72 12.69 -1.56
CA GLU A 417 -21.71 12.42 -0.52
C GLU A 417 -21.41 13.67 0.29
N ILE A 418 -21.65 13.60 1.61
CA ILE A 418 -21.48 14.72 2.54
C ILE A 418 -20.54 14.30 3.68
N ILE A 419 -19.49 15.09 3.89
CA ILE A 419 -18.50 14.88 4.96
C ILE A 419 -18.61 15.90 6.10
N GLY A 420 -19.57 16.83 6.01
CA GLY A 420 -19.81 17.86 7.03
C GLY A 420 -18.89 19.07 6.91
N GLN A 421 -18.93 19.93 7.94
CA GLN A 421 -18.13 21.15 8.03
C GLN A 421 -17.14 21.14 9.20
N ASP A 422 -17.02 19.99 9.88
CA ASP A 422 -16.09 19.83 10.99
C ASP A 422 -14.65 20.02 10.49
N ARG A 423 -13.89 20.87 11.19
CA ARG A 423 -12.51 21.22 10.85
C ARG A 423 -11.54 20.07 11.07
N ASP A 424 -11.94 19.08 11.87
CA ASP A 424 -11.18 17.87 12.11
C ASP A 424 -11.38 16.81 11.01
N VAL A 425 -12.19 17.10 9.99
CA VAL A 425 -12.31 16.27 8.78
C VAL A 425 -11.38 16.80 7.69
N ILE A 426 -10.44 15.95 7.25
CA ILE A 426 -9.53 16.22 6.15
C ILE A 426 -9.86 15.29 4.99
N PHE A 427 -10.22 15.87 3.85
CA PHE A 427 -10.51 15.14 2.63
C PHE A 427 -9.41 15.35 1.60
N ALA A 428 -8.97 14.25 0.98
CA ALA A 428 -8.03 14.25 -0.13
C ALA A 428 -8.62 13.42 -1.28
N ALA A 429 -9.05 14.10 -2.33
CA ALA A 429 -9.44 13.49 -3.58
C ALA A 429 -8.21 13.22 -4.47
N GLY A 430 -8.25 12.13 -5.23
CA GLY A 430 -7.47 12.01 -6.45
C GLY A 430 -8.02 12.96 -7.51
N ASP A 431 -7.12 13.48 -8.34
CA ASP A 431 -7.47 14.35 -9.46
C ASP A 431 -6.57 14.03 -10.67
N ILE A 432 -7.08 14.27 -11.86
CA ILE A 432 -6.33 14.14 -13.11
C ILE A 432 -5.57 15.44 -13.34
N LEU A 433 -4.24 15.36 -13.26
CA LEU A 433 -3.31 16.43 -13.64
C LEU A 433 -3.31 16.63 -15.17
N MET A 434 -4.40 17.20 -15.72
CA MET A 434 -4.70 17.46 -17.14
C MET A 434 -4.58 16.26 -18.12
N GLN A 435 -5.45 16.23 -19.12
CA GLN A 435 -5.65 15.14 -20.10
C GLN A 435 -4.44 14.74 -20.98
N THR A 436 -3.26 15.33 -20.82
CA THR A 436 -2.13 15.23 -21.76
C THR A 436 -1.07 14.15 -21.44
N HIS A 437 -1.17 13.40 -20.34
CA HIS A 437 -0.16 12.40 -19.98
C HIS A 437 -0.51 10.99 -20.48
N LEU A 438 -0.23 10.72 -21.77
CA LEU A 438 -0.37 9.41 -22.44
C LEU A 438 0.26 8.23 -21.68
N LEU A 439 1.32 8.50 -20.91
CA LEU A 439 2.04 7.49 -20.11
C LEU A 439 1.16 6.86 -19.02
N ILE A 440 0.33 7.67 -18.36
CA ILE A 440 -0.54 7.24 -17.24
C ILE A 440 -1.64 6.30 -17.74
N LEU A 441 -2.12 6.51 -18.97
CA LEU A 441 -3.23 5.73 -19.53
C LEU A 441 -2.84 4.30 -19.93
N LYS A 442 -1.55 4.03 -20.22
CA LYS A 442 -1.11 2.72 -20.73
C LYS A 442 -1.12 1.61 -19.68
N LEU A 443 -0.81 1.93 -18.41
CA LEU A 443 -0.85 0.97 -17.31
C LEU A 443 -2.08 1.15 -16.40
N LYS A 444 -2.98 2.10 -16.69
CA LYS A 444 -4.23 2.24 -15.94
C LYS A 444 -5.36 1.36 -16.48
N LYS A 445 -5.29 0.96 -17.74
CA LYS A 445 -6.18 -0.04 -18.36
C LYS A 445 -5.62 -1.43 -18.10
#